data_AF-A0A286IJD9-F1
#
_entry.id   AF-A0A286IJD9-F1
#
_cell.length_a   1.000
_cell.length_b   1.000
_cell.length_c   1.000
_cell.angle_alpha   90.00
_cell.angle_beta   90.00
_cell.angle_gamma   90.00
#
_symmetry.space_group_name_H-M   'P 1'
#
loop_
_entity.id
_entity.type
_entity.pdbx_description
1 polymer ?
#
loop_
_entity_poly.entity_id
_entity_poly.type
_entity_poly.pdbx_seq_one_letter_code
_entity_poly.pdbx_strand_id
1 'polypeptide(L)'
;MSIQVMPVLNMAKKRLTSVLNNPFKKMKTMTCNQLGGACDLEFHADTFEEIAAQSKAHGTEMFQKGDTAHLKAMGKMQELMKTPEAMQNWFASKKAEFEAL
;
A
#
# COMPACT_ATOMS: atom_id res chain seq x y z
N MET A 1 10.48 21.25 59.16
CA MET A 1 9.08 20.83 59.35
C MET A 1 8.49 20.61 57.97
N SER A 2 7.79 19.47 57.80
CA SER A 2 6.98 19.07 56.62
C SER A 2 7.80 18.81 55.34
N ILE A 3 8.19 17.59 54.98
CA ILE A 3 7.36 16.43 54.59
C ILE A 3 6.17 16.84 53.72
N GLN A 4 6.30 16.64 52.40
CA GLN A 4 5.28 15.92 51.64
C GLN A 4 5.97 15.09 50.55
N VAL A 5 5.51 13.86 50.47
CA VAL A 5 6.03 12.71 49.76
C VAL A 5 5.34 12.51 48.41
N MET A 6 6.14 12.17 47.39
CA MET A 6 5.82 11.24 46.29
C MET A 6 4.64 11.58 45.32
N PRO A 7 4.31 10.73 44.32
CA PRO A 7 5.04 10.52 43.07
C PRO A 7 4.10 10.45 41.83
N VAL A 8 4.67 10.24 40.64
CA VAL A 8 4.07 9.55 39.47
C VAL A 8 2.60 9.88 39.16
N LEU A 9 2.35 10.77 38.19
CA LEU A 9 1.13 10.69 37.40
C LEU A 9 1.36 11.07 35.94
N ASN A 10 1.11 10.09 35.08
CA ASN A 10 0.75 10.21 33.67
C ASN A 10 1.84 10.54 32.64
N MET A 11 2.72 9.54 32.43
CA MET A 11 3.07 9.04 31.09
C MET A 11 1.84 8.49 30.32
N ALA A 12 0.71 9.19 30.31
CA ALA A 12 -0.53 8.76 29.65
C ALA A 12 -0.67 9.45 28.29
N LYS A 13 0.11 8.95 27.32
CA LYS A 13 -0.30 8.77 25.90
C LYS A 13 0.78 8.12 25.02
N LYS A 14 1.74 7.40 25.63
CA LYS A 14 2.59 6.43 24.91
C LYS A 14 1.85 5.10 24.66
N ARG A 15 0.56 5.15 24.33
CA ARG A 15 -0.30 3.98 24.17
C ARG A 15 -1.34 4.19 23.07
N LEU A 16 -0.87 4.29 21.83
CA LEU A 16 -1.67 4.06 20.62
C LEU A 16 -0.88 3.23 19.58
N THR A 17 0.01 2.34 20.03
CA THR A 17 0.67 1.34 19.17
C THR A 17 0.08 -0.06 19.42
N SER A 18 -1.25 -0.16 19.58
CA SER A 18 -1.92 -1.44 19.86
C SER A 18 -3.40 -1.42 19.46
N VAL A 19 -3.68 -1.03 18.21
CA VAL A 19 -4.88 -1.42 17.48
C VAL A 19 -4.36 -1.58 16.05
N LEU A 20 -3.84 -2.73 15.65
CA LEU A 20 -4.42 -3.54 14.58
C LEU A 20 -3.66 -4.88 14.40
N ASN A 21 -3.09 -5.46 15.46
CA ASN A 21 -2.66 -6.87 15.40
C ASN A 21 -3.87 -7.76 15.66
N ASN A 22 -4.75 -7.82 14.65
CA ASN A 22 -5.82 -8.79 14.58
C ASN A 22 -5.22 -10.12 14.09
N PRO A 23 -5.21 -11.20 14.89
CA PRO A 23 -4.69 -12.51 14.46
C PRO A 23 -5.55 -13.16 13.34
N PHE A 24 -6.62 -12.50 12.91
CA PHE A 24 -7.51 -12.90 11.83
C PHE A 24 -7.47 -11.96 10.61
N LYS A 25 -6.51 -11.04 10.53
CA LYS A 25 -6.32 -10.17 9.35
C LYS A 25 -5.83 -11.02 8.18
N LYS A 26 -6.65 -11.21 7.15
CA LYS A 26 -6.21 -11.77 5.87
C LYS A 26 -5.35 -10.73 5.14
N MET A 27 -4.09 -10.59 5.56
CA MET A 27 -3.07 -9.92 4.76
C MET A 27 -2.99 -10.60 3.41
N LYS A 28 -3.23 -9.86 2.34
CA LYS A 28 -3.10 -10.37 0.98
C LYS A 28 -1.85 -9.82 0.35
N THR A 29 -1.32 -10.59 -0.60
CA THR A 29 -0.07 -10.27 -1.27
C THR A 29 -0.31 -10.16 -2.76
N MET A 30 0.10 -9.05 -3.38
CA MET A 30 0.14 -8.92 -4.84
C MET A 30 1.47 -8.34 -5.29
N THR A 31 1.95 -8.74 -6.46
CA THR A 31 3.21 -8.22 -7.01
C THR A 31 3.02 -6.95 -7.83
N CYS A 32 4.08 -6.16 -7.96
CA CYS A 32 4.11 -5.00 -8.86
C CYS A 32 3.75 -5.40 -10.30
N ASN A 33 4.23 -6.53 -10.79
CA ASN A 33 3.90 -7.12 -12.07
C ASN A 33 2.39 -7.37 -12.23
N GLN A 34 1.76 -7.99 -11.22
CA GLN A 34 0.30 -8.21 -11.22
C GLN A 34 -0.49 -6.91 -11.27
N LEU A 35 0.04 -5.83 -10.68
CA LEU A 35 -0.58 -4.50 -10.67
C LEU A 35 -0.19 -3.64 -11.88
N GLY A 36 0.38 -4.24 -12.93
CA GLY A 36 0.72 -3.55 -14.19
C GLY A 36 2.09 -2.88 -14.20
N GLY A 37 2.95 -3.19 -13.24
CA GLY A 37 4.35 -2.78 -13.20
C GLY A 37 5.29 -3.75 -13.90
N ALA A 38 6.60 -3.61 -13.66
CA ALA A 38 7.63 -4.33 -14.40
C ALA A 38 8.50 -5.27 -13.54
N CYS A 39 8.27 -5.32 -12.22
CA CYS A 39 9.06 -6.14 -11.30
C CYS A 39 8.15 -7.01 -10.42
N ASP A 40 8.75 -7.99 -9.74
CA ASP A 40 8.02 -8.93 -8.89
C ASP A 40 8.01 -8.53 -7.41
N LEU A 41 8.14 -7.23 -7.12
CA LEU A 41 8.07 -6.71 -5.75
C LEU A 41 6.71 -7.04 -5.15
N GLU A 42 6.70 -7.76 -4.03
CA GLU A 42 5.50 -8.15 -3.30
C GLU A 42 5.02 -7.00 -2.41
N PHE A 43 3.76 -6.62 -2.59
CA PHE A 43 3.05 -5.69 -1.72
C PHE A 43 2.11 -6.48 -0.83
N HIS A 44 2.15 -6.18 0.46
CA HIS A 44 1.27 -6.79 1.45
C HIS A 44 0.37 -5.72 2.03
N ALA A 45 -0.94 -5.94 2.00
CA ALA A 45 -1.89 -5.07 2.65
C ALA A 45 -3.22 -5.76 2.95
N ASP A 46 -4.09 -5.06 3.68
CA ASP A 46 -5.45 -5.53 3.97
C ASP A 46 -6.41 -5.31 2.83
N THR A 47 -6.18 -4.20 2.11
CA THR A 47 -7.10 -3.67 1.12
C THR A 47 -6.38 -3.47 -0.20
N PHE A 48 -7.14 -3.57 -1.28
CA PHE A 48 -6.63 -3.31 -2.61
C PHE A 48 -6.14 -1.86 -2.72
N GLU A 49 -6.82 -0.93 -2.05
CA GLU A 49 -6.48 0.49 -2.02
C GLU A 49 -5.09 0.74 -1.40
N GLU A 50 -4.74 0.03 -0.32
CA GLU A 50 -3.39 0.10 0.27
C GLU A 50 -2.32 -0.49 -0.65
N ILE A 51 -2.59 -1.63 -1.28
CA ILE A 51 -1.67 -2.22 -2.27
C ILE A 51 -1.50 -1.27 -3.47
N ALA A 52 -2.57 -0.67 -3.96
CA ALA A 52 -2.53 0.29 -5.05
C ALA A 52 -1.73 1.54 -4.68
N ALA A 53 -1.86 2.03 -3.44
CA ALA A 53 -1.06 3.13 -2.92
C ALA A 53 0.43 2.77 -2.85
N GLN A 54 0.77 1.56 -2.37
CA GLN A 54 2.14 1.05 -2.34
C GLN A 54 2.73 0.92 -3.75
N SER A 55 1.97 0.32 -4.68
CA SER A 55 2.36 0.18 -6.09
C SER A 55 2.58 1.54 -6.77
N LYS A 56 1.72 2.52 -6.49
CA LYS A 56 1.88 3.89 -6.99
C LYS A 56 3.12 4.58 -6.43
N ALA A 57 3.36 4.44 -5.12
CA ALA A 57 4.56 5.02 -4.48
C ALA A 57 5.83 4.41 -5.08
N HIS A 58 5.86 3.08 -5.22
CA HIS A 58 6.95 2.36 -5.86
C HIS A 58 7.14 2.78 -7.32
N GLY A 59 6.08 2.85 -8.12
CA GLY A 59 6.16 3.31 -9.51
C GLY A 59 6.69 4.74 -9.63
N THR A 60 6.35 5.63 -8.69
CA THR A 60 6.87 7.00 -8.64
C THR A 60 8.37 7.03 -8.31
N GLU A 61 8.81 6.19 -7.38
CA GLU A 61 10.23 6.05 -7.04
C GLU A 61 11.04 5.52 -8.24
N MET A 62 10.54 4.49 -8.93
CA MET A 62 11.20 3.93 -10.11
C MET A 62 11.22 4.91 -11.28
N PHE A 63 10.17 5.73 -11.42
CA PHE A 63 10.13 6.84 -12.38
C PHE A 63 11.25 7.85 -12.10
N GLN A 64 11.43 8.25 -10.85
CA GLN A 64 12.50 9.19 -10.46
C GLN A 64 13.89 8.60 -10.66
N LYS A 65 14.05 7.30 -10.43
CA LYS A 65 15.29 6.56 -10.69
C LYS A 65 15.57 6.34 -12.18
N GLY A 66 14.59 6.61 -13.06
CA GLY A 66 14.73 6.41 -14.50
C GLY A 66 14.76 4.94 -14.91
N ASP A 67 14.11 4.05 -14.15
CA ASP A 67 14.08 2.63 -14.48
C ASP A 67 13.29 2.38 -15.78
N THR A 68 14.00 1.92 -16.82
CA THR A 68 13.42 1.77 -18.16
C THR A 68 12.30 0.73 -18.23
N ALA A 69 12.32 -0.29 -17.38
CA ALA A 69 11.27 -1.31 -17.36
C ALA A 69 9.97 -0.72 -16.77
N HIS A 70 10.08 0.00 -15.64
CA HIS A 70 8.94 0.69 -15.03
C HIS A 70 8.42 1.83 -15.90
N LEU A 71 9.29 2.57 -16.60
CA LEU A 71 8.86 3.61 -17.54
C LEU A 71 8.01 3.05 -18.68
N LYS A 72 8.37 1.88 -19.22
CA LYS A 72 7.56 1.18 -20.23
C LYS A 72 6.20 0.74 -19.67
N ALA A 73 6.18 0.21 -18.45
CA ALA A 73 4.94 -0.18 -17.77
C ALA A 73 4.02 1.03 -17.51
N MET A 74 4.58 2.15 -17.06
CA MET A 74 3.85 3.41 -16.92
C MET A 74 3.31 3.94 -18.25
N GLY A 75 4.05 3.77 -19.35
CA GLY A 75 3.56 4.10 -20.70
C GLY A 75 2.29 3.32 -21.07
N LYS A 76 2.25 2.00 -20.81
CA LYS A 76 1.04 1.18 -21.01
C LYS A 76 -0.11 1.66 -20.12
N MET A 77 0.19 2.01 -18.88
CA MET A 77 -0.79 2.56 -17.95
C MET A 77 -1.36 3.92 -18.43
N GLN A 78 -0.51 4.77 -19.00
CA GLN A 78 -0.93 6.03 -19.62
C GLN A 78 -1.84 5.79 -20.83
N GLU A 79 -1.59 4.75 -21.64
CA GLU A 79 -2.49 4.38 -22.74
C GLU A 79 -3.86 3.93 -22.23
N LEU A 80 -3.91 3.14 -21.15
CA LEU A 80 -5.16 2.75 -20.50
C LEU A 80 -5.91 3.98 -19.94
N MET A 81 -5.20 4.97 -19.40
CA MET A 81 -5.80 6.21 -18.89
C MET A 81 -6.41 7.11 -19.98
N LYS A 82 -6.07 6.93 -21.26
CA LYS A 82 -6.72 7.68 -22.35
C LYS A 82 -8.20 7.32 -22.50
N THR A 83 -8.58 6.11 -22.09
CA THR A 83 -9.95 5.61 -22.19
C THR A 83 -10.48 5.31 -20.78
N PRO A 84 -11.40 6.13 -20.24
CA PRO A 84 -11.93 5.95 -18.90
C PRO A 84 -12.51 4.55 -18.64
N GLU A 85 -13.20 3.95 -19.62
CA GLU A 85 -13.72 2.58 -19.52
C GLU A 85 -12.62 1.52 -19.41
N ALA A 86 -11.53 1.66 -20.18
CA ALA A 86 -10.40 0.73 -20.12
C ALA A 86 -9.73 0.77 -18.74
N MET A 87 -9.56 1.97 -18.18
CA MET A 87 -9.02 2.15 -16.84
C MET A 87 -9.94 1.57 -15.76
N GLN A 88 -11.25 1.78 -15.86
CA GLN A 88 -12.23 1.19 -14.93
C GLN A 88 -12.22 -0.34 -14.98
N ASN A 89 -12.25 -0.92 -16.17
CA ASN A 89 -12.20 -2.37 -16.36
C ASN A 89 -10.90 -2.97 -15.82
N TRP A 90 -9.77 -2.31 -16.09
CA TRP A 90 -8.47 -2.72 -15.57
C TRP A 90 -8.47 -2.70 -14.04
N PHE A 91 -8.94 -1.61 -13.43
CA PHE A 91 -8.97 -1.47 -11.97
C PHE A 91 -9.92 -2.49 -11.32
N ALA A 92 -11.09 -2.72 -11.92
CA ALA A 92 -12.04 -3.74 -11.47
C ALA A 92 -11.43 -5.16 -11.56
N SER A 93 -10.71 -5.47 -12.65
CA SER A 93 -9.99 -6.74 -12.80
C SER A 93 -8.93 -6.91 -11.70
N LYS A 94 -8.12 -5.88 -11.44
CA LYS A 94 -7.08 -5.94 -10.40
C LYS A 94 -7.64 -6.05 -8.99
N LYS A 95 -8.76 -5.38 -8.72
CA LYS A 95 -9.48 -5.54 -7.47
C LYS A 95 -10.06 -6.95 -7.32
N ALA A 96 -10.64 -7.52 -8.37
CA ALA A 96 -11.14 -8.89 -8.35
C ALA A 96 -10.01 -9.93 -8.15
N GLU A 97 -8.85 -9.74 -8.79
CA GLU A 97 -7.65 -10.55 -8.57
C GLU A 97 -7.21 -10.50 -7.10
N PHE A 98 -7.17 -9.30 -6.50
CA PHE A 98 -6.89 -9.14 -5.07
C PHE A 98 -7.93 -9.82 -4.17
N GLU A 99 -9.21 -9.68 -4.49
CA GLU A 99 -10.30 -10.26 -3.70
C GLU A 99 -10.30 -11.79 -3.75
N ALA A 100 -9.79 -12.40 -4.82
CA ALA A 100 -9.68 -13.85 -5.00
C ALA A 100 -8.52 -14.51 -4.22
N LEU A 101 -7.54 -13.74 -3.73
CA LEU A 101 -6.43 -14.22 -2.90
C LEU A 101 -6.83 -14.43 -1.43
#